data_AF-A0A926GA25-F1
#
_entry.id   AF-A0A926GA25-F1
#
_cell.length_a   1.000
_cell.length_b   1.000
_cell.length_c   1.000
_cell.angle_alpha   90.00
_cell.angle_beta   90.00
_cell.angle_gamma   90.00
#
_symmetry.space_group_name_H-M   'P 1'
#
loop_
_entity.id
_entity.type
_entity.pdbx_description
1 polymer ?
#
loop_
_entity_poly.entity_id
_entity_poly.type
_entity_poly.pdbx_seq_one_letter_code
_entity_poly.pdbx_strand_id
1 'polypeptide(L)' 'MTMLSLKLSKALAKGRAAPARPDSREELLVTLLRKRAAAHNIGAEELETLLRDQIRWALPIHHGAVND' A
#
# COMPACT_ATOMS: atom_id res chain seq x y z
N MET A 1 -19.67 16.48 -20.00
CA MET A 1 -18.79 15.54 -19.29
C MET A 1 -19.63 14.45 -18.65
N THR A 2 -19.22 13.18 -18.73
CA THR A 2 -19.99 12.05 -18.18
C THR A 2 -19.73 11.86 -16.69
N MET A 3 -20.71 11.34 -15.95
CA MET A 3 -20.62 11.12 -14.49
C MET A 3 -19.48 10.16 -14.09
N LEU A 4 -19.10 9.22 -14.98
CA LEU A 4 -17.96 8.33 -14.78
C LEU A 4 -16.62 9.11 -14.74
N SER A 5 -16.45 10.09 -15.63
CA SER A 5 -15.22 10.89 -15.70
C SER A 5 -14.99 11.72 -14.44
N LEU A 6 -16.06 12.23 -13.83
CA LEU A 6 -16.00 12.95 -12.55
C LEU A 6 -15.63 12.02 -11.38
N LYS A 7 -16.19 10.80 -11.34
CA LYS A 7 -15.86 9.80 -10.31
C LYS A 7 -14.40 9.35 -10.41
N LEU A 8 -13.90 9.12 -11.62
CA LEU A 8 -12.51 8.75 -11.88
C LEU A 8 -11.55 9.89 -11.49
N SER A 9 -11.83 11.12 -11.91
CA SER A 9 -11.03 12.30 -11.55
C SER A 9 -10.98 12.51 -10.03
N LYS A 10 -12.11 12.30 -9.33
CA LYS A 10 -12.17 12.37 -7.87
C LYS A 10 -11.38 11.24 -7.19
N ALA A 11 -11.43 10.03 -7.73
CA ALA A 11 -10.64 8.91 -7.22
C ALA A 11 -9.13 9.13 -7.43
N LEU A 12 -8.73 9.68 -8.58
CA LEU A 12 -7.34 10.05 -8.88
C LEU A 12 -6.84 11.19 -7.97
N ALA A 13 -7.65 12.24 -7.78
CA ALA A 13 -7.31 13.33 -6.87
C ALA A 13 -7.15 12.82 -5.42
N LYS A 14 -8.02 11.90 -4.99
CA LYS A 14 -7.93 11.25 -3.67
C LYS A 14 -6.70 10.33 -3.55
N GLY A 15 -6.29 9.67 -4.64
CA GLY A 15 -5.08 8.84 -4.68
C GLY A 15 -3.78 9.65 -4.72
N ARG A 16 -3.80 10.89 -5.23
CA ARG A 16 -2.66 11.81 -5.27
C ARG A 16 -2.54 12.70 -4.04
N ALA A 17 -3.61 12.85 -3.26
CA ALA A 17 -3.51 13.50 -1.96
C ALA A 17 -2.51 12.71 -1.12
N ALA A 18 -1.43 13.35 -0.69
CA ALA A 18 -0.44 12.72 0.16
C ALA A 18 -1.19 12.15 1.39
N PRO A 19 -1.19 10.82 1.59
CA PRO A 19 -1.82 10.27 2.76
C PRO A 19 -1.13 10.86 3.99
N ALA A 20 -1.93 11.16 5.03
CA ALA A 20 -1.38 11.54 6.32
C ALA A 20 -0.29 10.52 6.69
N ARG A 21 0.86 11.03 7.16
CA ARG A 21 1.95 10.16 7.62
C ARG A 21 1.37 9.26 8.72
N PRO A 22 1.53 7.93 8.64
CA PRO A 22 1.06 7.05 9.69
C PRO A 22 1.73 7.42 11.02
N ASP A 23 0.96 7.47 12.09
CA ASP A 23 1.45 7.88 13.41
C ASP A 23 2.19 6.73 14.10
N SER A 24 1.96 5.49 13.64
CA SER A 24 2.59 4.28 14.16
C SER A 24 2.95 3.27 13.07
N ARG A 25 3.82 2.31 13.42
CA ARG A 25 4.24 1.23 12.52
C ARG A 25 3.09 0.27 12.22
N GLU A 26 2.23 0.04 13.20
CA GLU A 26 1.03 -0.77 13.12
C GLU A 26 0.06 -0.18 12.09
N GLU A 27 -0.17 1.14 12.12
CA GLU A 27 -1.00 1.85 11.14
C GLU A 27 -0.43 1.78 9.72
N LEU A 28 0.91 1.89 9.60
CA LEU A 28 1.59 1.71 8.33
C LEU A 28 1.35 0.30 7.78
N LEU A 29 1.50 -0.74 8.61
CA LEU A 29 1.26 -2.14 8.22
C LEU A 29 -0.19 -2.36 7.77
N VAL A 30 -1.16 -1.86 8.53
CA VAL A 30 -2.59 -1.94 8.16
C VAL A 30 -2.83 -1.27 6.80
N THR A 31 -2.20 -0.12 6.56
CA THR A 31 -2.30 0.60 5.28
C THR A 31 -1.70 -0.20 4.12
N LEU A 32 -0.52 -0.77 4.30
CA LEU A 32 0.15 -1.58 3.27
C LEU A 32 -0.64 -2.86 2.96
N LEU A 33 -1.19 -3.54 3.99
CA LEU A 33 -2.01 -4.73 3.81
C LEU A 33 -3.30 -4.42 3.04
N ARG A 34 -3.97 -3.29 3.33
CA ARG A 34 -5.15 -2.84 2.59
C ARG A 34 -4.81 -2.54 1.12
N LYS A 35 -3.69 -1.87 0.86
CA LYS A 35 -3.20 -1.62 -0.50
C LYS A 35 -2.93 -2.92 -1.25
N ARG A 36 -2.34 -3.92 -0.58
CA ARG A 36 -2.06 -5.24 -1.17
C ARG A 36 -3.35 -5.96 -1.53
N ALA A 37 -4.34 -5.97 -0.64
CA ALA A 37 -5.65 -6.56 -0.91
C ALA A 37 -6.33 -5.89 -2.12
N ALA A 38 -6.25 -4.56 -2.22
CA ALA A 38 -6.76 -3.83 -3.38
C ALA A 38 -6.01 -4.19 -4.67
N ALA A 39 -4.68 -4.28 -4.64
CA ALA A 39 -3.86 -4.68 -5.79
C ALA A 39 -4.20 -6.10 -6.28
N HIS A 40 -4.34 -7.05 -5.35
CA HIS A 40 -4.78 -8.42 -5.65
C HIS A 40 -6.16 -8.44 -6.31
N ASN A 41 -7.12 -7.69 -5.77
CA ASN A 41 -8.49 -7.66 -6.28
C ASN A 41 -8.61 -7.08 -7.71
N ILE A 42 -7.63 -6.28 -8.16
CA ILE A 42 -7.59 -5.73 -9.51
C ILE A 42 -6.59 -6.46 -10.43
N GLY A 43 -5.95 -7.53 -9.94
CA GLY A 43 -4.95 -8.30 -10.70
C GLY A 43 -3.63 -7.55 -10.96
N ALA A 44 -3.27 -6.56 -10.13
CA ALA A 44 -2.05 -5.78 -10.30
C ALA A 44 -0.84 -6.48 -9.65
N GLU A 45 -0.32 -7.52 -10.30
CA GLU A 45 0.72 -8.42 -9.74
C GLU A 45 2.05 -7.73 -9.41
N GLU A 46 2.53 -6.82 -10.25
CA GLU A 46 3.76 -6.06 -9.98
C GLU A 46 3.61 -5.18 -8.74
N LEU A 47 2.45 -4.52 -8.61
CA LEU A 47 2.13 -3.70 -7.44
C LEU A 47 2.00 -4.57 -6.19
N GLU A 48 1.38 -5.74 -6.30
CA GLU A 48 1.28 -6.68 -5.18
C GLU A 48 2.67 -7.13 -4.72
N THR A 49 3.59 -7.42 -5.65
CA THR A 49 4.98 -7.82 -5.36
C THR A 49 5.72 -6.73 -4.61
N LEU A 50 5.67 -5.49 -5.11
CA LEU A 50 6.26 -4.32 -4.43
C LEU A 50 5.70 -4.12 -3.01
N LEU A 51 4.38 -4.27 -2.84
CA LEU A 51 3.74 -4.11 -1.54
C LEU A 51 4.13 -5.23 -0.56
N ARG A 52 4.32 -6.47 -1.04
CA ARG A 52 4.81 -7.58 -0.21
C ARG A 52 6.20 -7.32 0.35
N ASP A 53 7.10 -6.77 -0.46
CA ASP A 53 8.44 -6.42 0.00
C ASP A 53 8.41 -5.27 1.00
N GLN A 54 7.61 -4.22 0.75
CA GLN A 54 7.42 -3.14 1.73
C GLN A 54 6.85 -3.65 3.06
N ILE A 55 5.91 -4.59 3.02
CA ILE A 55 5.37 -5.23 4.23
C ILE A 55 6.46 -6.02 4.95
N ARG A 56 7.29 -6.81 4.24
CA ARG A 56 8.41 -7.54 4.85
C ARG A 56 9.36 -6.60 5.61
N TRP A 57 9.77 -5.50 5.00
CA TRP A 57 10.60 -4.48 5.65
C TRP A 57 9.91 -3.83 6.86
N ALA A 58 8.57 -3.69 6.79
CA ALA A 58 7.78 -3.10 7.86
C ALA A 58 7.44 -4.07 9.00
N LEU A 59 7.70 -5.38 8.90
CA LEU A 59 7.40 -6.33 9.97
C LEU A 59 8.55 -6.41 11.01
N PRO A 60 8.24 -6.54 12.32
CA PRO A 60 9.23 -6.70 13.38
C PRO A 60 9.75 -8.15 13.44
N ILE A 61 10.10 -8.72 12.30
CA ILE A 61 10.76 -10.02 12.28
C ILE A 61 12.24 -9.70 12.38
N HIS A 62 12.90 -10.18 13.44
CA HIS A 62 14.36 -10.15 13.51
C HIS A 62 14.89 -10.87 12.28
N HIS A 63 15.33 -10.13 11.26
CA HIS A 63 16.25 -10.66 10.28
C HIS A 63 17.49 -11.01 11.10
N GLY A 64 17.62 -12.28 11.46
CA GLY A 64 18.76 -12.77 12.21
C GLY A 64 20.00 -12.27 11.52
N ALA A 65 20.74 -11.41 12.21
CA ALA A 65 22.15 -11.24 11.92
C ALA A 65 22.76 -12.63 12.11
N VAL A 66 22.89 -13.37 11.02
CA VAL A 66 23.93 -14.40 10.91
C VAL A 66 25.23 -13.59 10.91
N ASN A 67 25.70 -13.34 12.12
CA ASN A 67 27.08 -12.94 12.38
C ASN A 67 27.84 -14.26 12.52
N ASP A 68 28.51 -14.67 11.44
CA ASP A 68 29.75 -15.45 11.52
C ASP A 68 30.92 -14.47 11.60
#